data_AF-A0A4R8XGF2-F1
#
_entry.id   AF-A0A4R8XGF2-F1
#
_cell.length_a   1.000
_cell.length_b   1.000
_cell.length_c   1.000
_cell.angle_alpha   90.00
_cell.angle_beta   90.00
_cell.angle_gamma   90.00
#
_symmetry.space_group_name_H-M   'P 1'
#
loop_
_entity.id
_entity.type
_entity.pdbx_description
1 polymer ?
#
loop_
_entity_poly.entity_id
_entity_poly.type
_entity_poly.pdbx_seq_one_letter_code
_entity_poly.pdbx_strand_id
1 'polypeptide(L)'
;MQQNGHARRRSLAADQISLAVELLVLSERLMPGRSEEVRPMTRRELAATIVLRIPLTGVSMKMRSGAPSEAVDDGENHAVWAGVVPVVTGWVAPSASPLTADGTEVSASVRWR
;
A
#
# COMPACT_ATOMS: atom_id res chain seq x y z
N MET A 1 -32.87 -11.35 2.94
CA MET A 1 -33.01 -10.08 2.21
C MET A 1 -31.63 -9.43 2.11
N GLN A 2 -30.87 -9.73 1.06
CA GLN A 2 -29.53 -9.18 0.85
C GLN A 2 -29.64 -7.91 0.00
N GLN A 3 -29.26 -6.77 0.57
CA GLN A 3 -29.21 -5.49 -0.15
C GLN A 3 -27.78 -5.26 -0.65
N ASN A 4 -27.58 -5.45 -1.95
CA ASN A 4 -26.33 -5.17 -2.64
C ASN A 4 -26.14 -3.65 -2.79
N GLY A 5 -25.42 -3.04 -1.86
CA GLY A 5 -24.99 -1.64 -1.95
C GLY A 5 -23.82 -1.49 -2.92
N HIS A 6 -24.09 -1.34 -4.22
CA HIS A 6 -23.05 -1.02 -5.19
C HIS A 6 -22.54 0.43 -4.99
N ALA A 7 -21.24 0.59 -4.71
CA ALA A 7 -20.58 1.88 -4.61
C ALA A 7 -20.73 2.68 -5.92
N ARG A 8 -21.28 3.89 -5.85
CA ARG A 8 -21.34 4.80 -7.01
C ARG A 8 -19.98 5.46 -7.22
N ARG A 9 -19.37 5.24 -8.39
CA ARG A 9 -18.18 5.97 -8.86
C ARG A 9 -18.53 7.45 -9.03
N ARG A 10 -17.84 8.35 -8.32
CA ARG A 10 -17.79 9.77 -8.68
C ARG A 10 -16.46 10.03 -9.39
N SER A 11 -16.54 10.39 -10.67
CA SER A 11 -15.42 11.05 -11.34
C SER A 11 -15.43 12.51 -10.86
N LEU A 12 -14.38 12.96 -10.20
CA LEU A 12 -14.22 14.39 -9.94
C LEU A 12 -13.61 14.99 -11.21
N ALA A 13 -14.30 15.94 -11.83
CA ALA A 13 -13.64 16.84 -12.76
C ALA A 13 -12.70 17.71 -11.92
N ALA A 14 -11.40 17.41 -11.98
CA ALA A 14 -10.36 18.13 -11.25
C ALA A 14 -9.58 18.98 -12.25
N ASP A 15 -9.32 20.24 -11.91
CA ASP A 15 -8.29 21.01 -12.60
C ASP A 15 -6.89 20.45 -12.30
N GLN A 16 -5.87 20.93 -13.01
CA GLN A 16 -4.50 20.44 -12.84
C GLN A 16 -3.94 20.70 -11.44
N ILE A 17 -4.35 21.79 -10.76
CA ILE A 17 -3.89 22.13 -9.41
C ILE A 17 -4.43 21.09 -8.42
N SER A 18 -5.72 20.78 -8.52
CA SER A 18 -6.40 19.78 -7.69
C SER A 18 -5.81 18.38 -7.90
N LEU A 19 -5.50 18.02 -9.16
CA LEU A 19 -4.84 16.76 -9.47
C LEU A 19 -3.42 16.67 -8.88
N ALA A 20 -2.63 17.74 -8.99
CA ALA A 20 -1.28 17.79 -8.45
C ALA A 20 -1.28 17.63 -6.92
N VAL A 21 -2.24 18.26 -6.23
CA VAL A 21 -2.40 18.11 -4.77
C VAL A 21 -2.77 16.68 -4.38
N GLU A 22 -3.73 16.05 -5.06
CA GLU A 22 -4.13 14.67 -4.73
C GLU A 22 -3.01 13.66 -5.00
N LEU A 23 -2.25 13.84 -6.09
CA LEU A 23 -1.08 13.01 -6.38
C LEU A 23 0.04 13.23 -5.37
N LEU A 24 0.26 14.47 -4.92
CA LEU A 24 1.22 14.77 -3.86
C LEU A 24 0.83 14.06 -2.56
N VAL A 25 -0.44 14.14 -2.15
CA VAL A 25 -0.95 13.43 -0.96
C VAL A 25 -0.75 11.92 -1.08
N LEU A 26 -0.99 11.34 -2.26
CA LEU A 26 -0.75 9.91 -2.50
C LEU A 26 0.75 9.57 -2.43
N SER A 27 1.60 10.37 -3.07
CA SER A 27 3.06 10.18 -3.07
C SER A 27 3.62 10.24 -1.65
N GLU A 28 3.23 11.24 -0.85
CA GLU A 28 3.66 11.40 0.53
C GLU A 28 3.11 10.32 1.46
N ARG A 29 2.05 9.59 1.09
CA ARG A 29 1.61 8.40 1.83
C ARG A 29 2.41 7.15 1.49
N LEU A 30 2.89 7.04 0.25
CA LEU A 30 3.64 5.88 -0.22
C LEU A 30 5.12 5.99 0.14
N MET A 31 5.71 7.17 -0.06
CA MET A 31 7.12 7.47 0.19
C MET A 31 7.28 8.90 0.73
N PRO A 32 7.01 9.13 2.03
CA PRO A 32 7.29 10.39 2.70
C PRO A 32 8.63 11.05 2.33
N GLY A 33 8.57 12.35 2.06
CA GLY A 33 9.72 13.20 1.71
C GLY A 33 10.20 13.06 0.26
N ARG A 34 9.68 12.09 -0.50
CA ARG A 34 10.16 11.85 -1.87
C ARG A 34 9.87 13.03 -2.80
N SER A 35 8.75 13.72 -2.59
CA SER A 35 8.37 14.84 -3.47
C SER A 35 9.34 16.01 -3.42
N GLU A 36 10.09 16.18 -2.33
CA GLU A 36 11.12 17.21 -2.17
C GLU A 36 12.45 16.84 -2.85
N GLU A 37 12.68 15.55 -3.11
CA GLU A 37 13.92 15.03 -3.70
C GLU A 37 13.85 14.89 -5.23
N VAL A 38 12.65 14.98 -5.81
CA VAL A 38 12.41 14.83 -7.25
C VAL A 38 11.86 16.11 -7.85
N ARG A 39 11.99 16.25 -9.17
CA ARG A 39 11.41 17.42 -9.86
C ARG A 39 9.89 17.47 -9.70
N PRO A 40 9.29 18.67 -9.72
CA PRO A 40 7.84 18.81 -9.81
C PRO A 40 7.24 18.10 -11.02
N MET A 41 5.98 17.69 -10.90
CA MET A 41 5.19 17.14 -12.00
C MET A 41 5.01 18.18 -13.11
N THR A 42 5.21 17.75 -14.36
CA THR A 42 4.94 18.59 -15.53
C THR A 42 3.45 18.60 -15.87
N ARG A 43 3.02 19.64 -16.61
CA ARG A 43 1.64 19.70 -17.15
C ARG A 43 1.27 18.50 -18.00
N ARG A 44 2.24 17.93 -18.75
CA ARG A 44 2.01 16.76 -19.60
C ARG A 44 1.76 15.50 -18.75
N GLU A 45 2.50 15.32 -17.67
CA GLU A 45 2.30 14.20 -16.74
C GLU A 45 0.95 14.30 -16.02
N LEU A 46 0.59 15.51 -15.56
CA LEU A 46 -0.73 15.75 -14.96
C LEU A 46 -1.86 15.45 -15.96
N ALA A 47 -1.77 15.95 -17.19
CA ALA A 47 -2.79 15.70 -18.21
C ALA A 47 -2.93 14.21 -18.60
N ALA A 48 -1.87 13.42 -18.43
CA ALA A 48 -1.87 11.98 -18.72
C ALA A 48 -2.30 11.11 -17.52
N THR A 49 -2.61 11.72 -16.36
CA THR A 49 -2.89 11.00 -15.11
C THR A 49 -4.33 11.21 -14.66
N ILE A 50 -4.98 10.13 -14.22
CA ILE A 50 -6.32 10.17 -13.61
C ILE A 50 -6.21 9.71 -12.17
N VAL A 51 -6.73 10.50 -11.22
CA VAL A 51 -6.89 10.10 -9.83
C VAL A 51 -8.33 9.68 -9.55
N LEU A 52 -8.49 8.52 -8.93
CA LEU A 52 -9.79 7.99 -8.50
C LEU A 52 -9.90 8.07 -6.98
N ARG A 53 -11.02 8.62 -6.49
CA ARG A 53 -11.36 8.61 -5.06
C ARG A 53 -12.54 7.68 -4.84
N ILE A 54 -12.29 6.60 -4.11
CA ILE A 54 -13.31 5.59 -3.80
C ILE A 54 -13.68 5.73 -2.32
N PRO A 55 -14.88 6.21 -1.99
CA PRO A 55 -15.32 6.30 -0.61
C PRO A 55 -15.57 4.89 -0.06
N LEU A 56 -15.02 4.61 1.11
CA LEU A 56 -15.22 3.35 1.83
C LEU A 56 -16.50 3.40 2.68
N THR A 57 -17.66 3.55 2.05
CA THR A 57 -18.97 3.71 2.74
C THR A 57 -19.55 2.40 3.26
N GLY A 58 -19.09 1.26 2.73
CA GLY A 58 -19.46 -0.06 3.19
C GLY A 58 -18.22 -0.94 3.21
N VAL A 59 -17.76 -1.29 4.42
CA VAL A 59 -16.57 -2.12 4.62
C VAL A 59 -16.93 -3.21 5.62
N SER A 60 -16.54 -4.45 5.31
CA SER A 60 -16.50 -5.53 6.29
C SER A 60 -15.08 -6.08 6.32
N MET A 61 -14.60 -6.41 7.51
CA MET A 61 -13.26 -6.96 7.72
C MET A 61 -13.38 -8.18 8.62
N LYS A 62 -12.62 -9.23 8.32
CA LYS A 62 -12.49 -10.43 9.16
C LYS A 62 -11.02 -10.68 9.44
N MET A 63 -10.72 -10.93 10.71
CA MET A 63 -9.37 -11.27 11.17
C MET A 63 -9.42 -12.61 11.90
N ARG A 64 -8.39 -13.43 11.68
CA ARG A 64 -8.07 -14.59 12.52
C ARG A 64 -6.60 -14.47 12.89
N SER A 65 -6.31 -14.61 14.17
CA SER A 65 -4.95 -14.65 14.71
C SER A 65 -4.91 -15.72 15.81
N GLY A 66 -3.72 -16.11 16.21
CA GLY A 66 -3.51 -17.12 17.25
C GLY A 66 -3.36 -18.56 16.73
N ALA A 67 -3.16 -19.47 17.67
CA ALA A 67 -2.84 -20.87 17.46
C ALA A 67 -3.96 -21.64 16.73
N PRO A 68 -3.69 -22.88 16.29
CA PRO A 68 -4.73 -23.87 16.01
C PRO A 68 -5.70 -24.01 17.21
N SER A 69 -6.94 -24.39 16.94
CA SER A 69 -7.91 -24.68 17.99
C SER A 69 -7.79 -26.14 18.36
N GLU A 70 -7.19 -26.43 19.52
CA GLU A 70 -6.90 -27.79 20.01
C GLU A 70 -7.56 -28.01 21.37
N ALA A 71 -7.89 -29.27 21.71
CA ALA A 71 -8.44 -29.65 23.01
C ALA A 71 -7.78 -30.93 23.52
N VAL A 72 -7.65 -31.07 24.84
CA VAL A 72 -6.93 -32.22 25.45
C VAL A 72 -7.59 -33.58 25.15
N ASP A 73 -8.88 -33.61 24.85
CA ASP A 73 -9.68 -34.82 24.59
C ASP A 73 -10.33 -34.77 23.20
N ASP A 74 -9.65 -34.21 22.20
CA ASP A 74 -10.11 -34.17 20.81
C ASP A 74 -9.81 -35.45 20.02
N GLY A 75 -9.09 -36.40 20.63
CA GLY A 75 -8.69 -37.66 20.00
C GLY A 75 -7.53 -37.52 19.00
N GLU A 76 -6.93 -36.33 18.89
CA GLU A 76 -5.76 -36.08 18.03
C GLU A 76 -4.48 -36.62 18.70
N ASN A 77 -3.47 -36.94 17.87
CA ASN A 77 -2.15 -37.27 18.37
C ASN A 77 -1.33 -35.99 18.58
N HIS A 78 -1.30 -35.49 19.81
CA HIS A 78 -0.58 -34.26 20.18
C HIS A 78 0.96 -34.37 20.15
N ALA A 79 1.51 -35.49 19.65
CA ALA A 79 2.93 -35.61 19.31
C ALA A 79 3.26 -35.08 17.90
N VAL A 80 2.25 -34.78 17.08
CA VAL A 80 2.42 -34.16 15.75
C VAL A 80 2.56 -32.64 15.90
N TRP A 81 3.45 -32.02 15.12
CA TRP A 81 3.62 -30.56 15.19
C TRP A 81 2.36 -29.83 14.74
N ALA A 82 1.91 -28.91 15.60
CA ALA A 82 0.86 -27.93 15.32
C ALA A 82 1.34 -26.54 15.74
N GLY A 83 1.04 -25.51 14.94
CA GLY A 83 1.51 -24.17 15.23
C GLY A 83 1.21 -23.16 14.12
N VAL A 84 1.84 -22.00 14.22
CA VAL A 84 1.73 -20.92 13.24
C VAL A 84 3.07 -20.74 12.56
N VAL A 85 3.07 -20.73 11.22
CA VAL A 85 4.21 -20.26 10.41
C VAL A 85 3.93 -18.80 10.02
N PRO A 86 4.62 -17.81 10.60
CA PRO A 86 4.36 -16.40 10.28
C PRO A 86 4.81 -16.06 8.87
N VAL A 87 3.98 -15.34 8.13
CA VAL A 87 4.36 -14.68 6.88
C VAL A 87 4.54 -13.20 7.17
N VAL A 88 5.73 -12.69 6.89
CA VAL A 88 6.07 -11.28 7.04
C VAL A 88 6.29 -10.66 5.67
N THR A 89 5.83 -9.43 5.48
CA THR A 89 6.06 -8.63 4.27
C THR A 89 6.85 -7.40 4.65
N GLY A 90 7.92 -7.11 3.90
CA GLY A 90 8.75 -5.94 4.13
C GLY A 90 9.58 -5.61 2.90
N TRP A 91 10.18 -4.43 2.91
CA TRP A 91 11.13 -4.00 1.89
C TRP A 91 12.48 -4.70 2.10
N VAL A 92 13.21 -4.90 1.01
CA VAL A 92 14.61 -5.34 1.02
C VAL A 92 15.53 -4.18 0.63
N ALA A 93 16.84 -4.41 0.69
CA ALA A 93 17.83 -3.41 0.30
C ALA A 93 17.52 -2.84 -1.11
N PRO A 94 17.55 -1.52 -1.30
CA PRO A 94 17.26 -0.91 -2.58
C PRO A 94 18.32 -1.30 -3.61
N SER A 95 17.88 -1.62 -4.83
CA SER A 95 18.75 -1.84 -5.97
C SER A 95 18.78 -0.59 -6.84
N ALA A 96 19.98 -0.07 -7.12
CA ALA A 96 20.14 1.08 -8.01
C ALA A 96 19.81 0.69 -9.46
N SER A 97 19.37 1.69 -10.25
CA SER A 97 19.26 1.56 -11.70
C SER A 97 20.65 1.42 -12.32
N PRO A 98 20.83 0.67 -13.42
CA PRO A 98 22.10 0.65 -14.16
C PRO A 98 22.57 2.02 -14.69
N LEU A 99 21.65 3.01 -14.73
CA LEU A 99 21.96 4.37 -15.15
C LEU A 99 22.27 5.32 -13.98
N THR A 100 22.12 4.86 -12.74
CA THR A 100 22.53 5.64 -11.57
C THR A 100 24.05 5.61 -11.48
N ALA A 101 24.68 6.79 -11.40
CA ALA A 101 26.12 6.89 -11.30
C ALA A 101 26.69 6.17 -10.07
N ASP A 102 27.83 5.53 -10.21
CA ASP A 102 28.51 4.84 -9.12
C ASP A 102 28.77 5.78 -7.93
N GLY A 103 28.54 5.28 -6.72
CA GLY A 103 28.70 6.06 -5.49
C GLY A 103 27.58 7.05 -5.19
N THR A 104 26.52 7.13 -6.03
CA THR A 104 25.34 7.94 -5.70
C THR A 104 24.69 7.42 -4.42
N GLU A 105 24.54 8.28 -3.43
CA GLU A 105 23.87 7.90 -2.19
C GLU A 105 22.37 7.63 -2.41
N VAL A 106 21.87 6.61 -1.72
CA VAL A 106 20.43 6.34 -1.63
C VAL A 106 19.76 7.52 -0.91
N SER A 107 18.75 8.13 -1.52
CA SER A 107 18.05 9.28 -0.97
C SER A 107 17.38 8.98 0.38
N ALA A 108 17.18 9.99 1.23
CA ALA A 108 16.64 9.80 2.57
C ALA A 108 15.24 9.17 2.54
N SER A 109 14.39 9.59 1.60
CA SER A 109 13.06 9.00 1.39
C SER A 109 13.06 7.54 0.89
N VAL A 110 14.23 6.96 0.59
CA VAL A 110 14.40 5.56 0.16
C VAL A 110 15.12 4.74 1.24
N ARG A 111 15.87 5.40 2.14
CA ARG A 111 16.49 4.79 3.32
C ARG A 111 15.45 4.55 4.42
N TRP A 112 14.44 3.73 4.14
CA TRP A 112 13.49 3.28 5.15
C TRP A 112 14.17 2.28 6.09
N ARG A 113 13.96 2.46 7.40
CA ARG A 113 14.35 1.51 8.45
C ARG A 113 13.15 0.68 8.85
#